data_AF-A0AAD8I8G9-F1
#
_entry.id   AF-A0AAD8I8G9-F1
#
_cell.length_a   1.000
_cell.length_b   1.000
_cell.length_c   1.000
_cell.angle_alpha   90.00
_cell.angle_beta   90.00
_cell.angle_gamma   90.00
#
_symmetry.space_group_name_H-M   'P 1'
#
loop_
_entity.id
_entity.type
_entity.pdbx_description
1 polymer ?
#
loop_
_entity_poly.entity_id
_entity_poly.type
_entity_poly.pdbx_seq_one_letter_code
_entity_poly.pdbx_strand_id
1 'polypeptide(L)'
;MDPLSSSSSSAIAQKTWELENDIVPMEPSPQTDSIFYYDESVQTKFQQEKPWVNDPHFFKRVKVSALALLKMVVHARSGGTIEVMGLMQGKTDGDAIIVMDAFALPVEGTETRVNAQADAYEYMVDYSQTNKQAGRLENVVGWYHSHPGYGCWLSAGKVEIGAFRTYPEGYKPADDPVSEYQTIPLNKIEDFGVHCKQYYSLDITYFKSSLDSHLLDLLWNKYWVNTLSSSPLLGNADYVAGQISDLADKLEHAESQLAHSRIAPFIAPQQRKKEEESQLAKITRDSAKITVEQVHGLMSQVIKDILFNSVRQSNKPQTESSGPEPMVES
;
A
#
# COMPACT_ATOMS: atom_id res chain seq x y z
N MET A 1 -5.07 16.69 -37.74
CA MET A 1 -5.12 16.13 -36.37
C MET A 1 -3.90 15.27 -36.22
N ASP A 2 -2.90 15.76 -35.48
CA ASP A 2 -1.60 15.10 -35.34
C ASP A 2 -1.72 13.84 -34.48
N PRO A 3 -1.10 12.70 -34.87
CA PRO A 3 -1.13 11.47 -34.09
C PRO A 3 -0.23 11.49 -32.84
N LEU A 4 0.45 12.61 -32.55
CA LEU A 4 1.47 12.74 -31.51
C LEU A 4 0.96 13.17 -30.14
N SER A 5 -0.33 13.49 -29.96
CA SER A 5 -0.83 14.01 -28.68
C SER A 5 -1.24 12.94 -27.65
N SER A 6 -1.34 11.67 -28.05
CA SER A 6 -1.82 10.59 -27.16
C SER A 6 -0.75 10.03 -26.21
N SER A 7 0.55 10.29 -26.43
CA SER A 7 1.62 9.77 -25.56
C SER A 7 1.92 10.65 -24.34
N SER A 8 1.30 11.82 -24.23
CA SER A 8 1.57 12.80 -23.17
C SER A 8 0.88 12.42 -21.85
N SER A 9 -0.41 12.11 -21.89
CA SER A 9 -1.18 11.76 -20.69
C SER A 9 -0.78 10.43 -20.08
N SER A 10 -0.40 9.48 -20.93
CA SER A 10 0.10 8.17 -20.52
C SER A 10 1.45 8.35 -19.79
N ALA A 11 2.45 8.96 -20.44
CA ALA A 11 3.75 9.20 -19.81
C ALA A 11 3.68 10.00 -18.49
N ILE A 12 2.74 10.95 -18.37
CA ILE A 12 2.55 11.73 -17.14
C ILE A 12 2.07 10.84 -15.99
N ALA A 13 1.03 10.03 -16.20
CA ALA A 13 0.45 9.30 -15.09
C ALA A 13 1.28 8.07 -14.67
N GLN A 14 2.11 7.52 -15.56
CA GLN A 14 3.20 6.61 -15.17
C GLN A 14 4.26 7.31 -14.32
N LYS A 15 4.74 8.49 -14.74
CA LYS A 15 5.67 9.29 -13.93
C LYS A 15 5.07 9.66 -12.58
N THR A 16 3.78 9.93 -12.52
CA THR A 16 3.05 10.16 -11.27
C THR A 16 3.12 8.92 -10.38
N TRP A 17 2.81 7.73 -10.91
CA TRP A 17 2.92 6.49 -10.12
C TRP A 17 4.35 6.21 -9.66
N GLU A 18 5.35 6.41 -10.52
CA GLU A 18 6.76 6.23 -10.17
C GLU A 18 7.21 7.21 -9.09
N LEU A 19 6.76 8.47 -9.18
CA LEU A 19 7.08 9.51 -8.21
C LEU A 19 6.33 9.33 -6.88
N GLU A 20 5.07 8.91 -6.91
CA GLU A 20 4.26 8.64 -5.72
C GLU A 20 4.74 7.43 -4.92
N ASN A 21 5.43 6.49 -5.59
CA ASN A 21 5.97 5.29 -4.98
C ASN A 21 7.49 5.33 -4.82
N ASP A 22 8.13 6.50 -4.99
CA ASP A 22 9.59 6.66 -4.87
C ASP A 22 10.40 5.61 -5.66
N ILE A 23 9.86 5.23 -6.83
CA ILE A 23 10.51 4.27 -7.72
C ILE A 23 11.64 4.99 -8.42
N VAL A 24 12.88 4.74 -7.99
CA VAL A 24 14.07 5.35 -8.59
C VAL A 24 14.24 4.80 -10.01
N PRO A 25 14.08 5.60 -11.07
CA PRO A 25 14.46 5.20 -12.41
C PRO A 25 15.98 5.13 -12.45
N MET A 26 16.53 3.93 -12.49
CA MET A 26 17.98 3.79 -12.52
C MET A 26 18.47 3.96 -13.97
N GLU A 27 19.31 4.97 -14.19
CA GLU A 27 19.95 5.22 -15.49
C GLU A 27 20.65 3.95 -16.01
N PRO A 28 20.57 3.63 -17.32
CA PRO A 28 21.17 2.44 -17.87
C PRO A 28 22.70 2.55 -17.78
N SER A 29 23.30 1.81 -16.85
CA SER A 29 24.73 1.61 -16.74
C SER A 29 24.99 0.11 -16.71
N PRO A 30 26.18 -0.37 -17.11
CA PRO A 30 26.54 -1.78 -17.00
C PRO A 30 26.47 -2.35 -15.57
N GLN A 31 26.41 -1.47 -14.56
CA GLN A 31 26.28 -1.82 -13.15
C GLN A 31 24.81 -1.95 -12.72
N THR A 32 23.85 -1.42 -13.48
CA THR A 32 22.44 -1.33 -13.08
C THR A 32 21.72 -2.66 -13.21
N ASP A 33 22.10 -3.49 -14.20
CA ASP A 33 21.55 -4.84 -14.36
C ASP A 33 22.19 -5.85 -13.40
N SER A 34 23.22 -5.45 -12.63
CA SER A 34 23.88 -6.35 -11.66
C SER A 34 22.92 -6.83 -10.56
N ILE A 35 21.91 -6.04 -10.22
CA ILE A 35 20.87 -6.45 -9.26
C ILE A 35 20.06 -7.64 -9.78
N PHE A 36 19.97 -7.85 -11.10
CA PHE A 36 19.30 -8.99 -11.70
C PHE A 36 20.22 -10.22 -11.86
N TYR A 37 21.54 -10.06 -11.72
CA TYR A 37 22.48 -11.19 -11.84
C TYR A 37 22.46 -12.07 -10.58
N TYR A 38 22.21 -13.37 -10.74
CA TYR A 38 22.24 -14.33 -9.65
C TYR A 38 23.58 -15.07 -9.61
N ASP A 39 24.33 -14.89 -8.53
CA ASP A 39 25.56 -15.64 -8.26
C ASP A 39 25.29 -16.71 -7.17
N GLU A 40 25.21 -17.96 -7.60
CA GLU A 40 24.94 -19.09 -6.71
C GLU A 40 26.04 -19.28 -5.65
N SER A 41 27.30 -19.01 -6.01
CA SER A 41 28.43 -19.19 -5.09
C SER A 41 28.40 -18.19 -3.94
N VAL A 42 28.08 -16.93 -4.25
CA VAL A 42 27.93 -15.86 -3.26
C VAL A 42 26.74 -16.13 -2.35
N GLN A 43 25.59 -16.52 -2.92
CA GLN A 43 24.40 -16.82 -2.11
C GLN A 43 24.62 -18.04 -1.21
N THR A 44 25.28 -19.09 -1.71
CA THR A 44 25.60 -20.28 -0.93
C THR A 44 26.53 -19.94 0.23
N LYS A 45 27.57 -19.14 -0.01
CA LYS A 45 28.51 -18.69 1.02
C LYS A 45 27.80 -17.86 2.09
N PHE A 46 26.97 -16.90 1.69
CA PHE A 46 26.19 -16.08 2.62
C PHE A 46 25.24 -16.92 3.50
N GLN A 47 24.64 -17.96 2.92
CA GLN A 47 23.80 -18.91 3.66
C GLN A 47 24.56 -19.84 4.60
N GLN A 48 25.84 -20.10 4.33
CA GLN A 48 26.72 -20.83 5.24
C GLN A 48 27.18 -19.95 6.40
N GLU A 49 27.54 -18.71 6.14
CA GLU A 49 28.04 -17.76 7.15
C GLU A 49 26.96 -17.28 8.11
N LYS A 50 25.71 -17.19 7.66
CA LYS A 50 24.54 -16.78 8.46
C LYS A 50 24.78 -15.54 9.33
N PRO A 51 25.25 -14.42 8.77
CA PRO A 51 25.65 -13.24 9.55
C PRO A 51 24.52 -12.68 10.43
N TRP A 52 23.25 -12.86 10.03
CA TRP A 52 22.07 -12.44 10.80
C TRP A 52 21.86 -13.19 12.12
N VAL A 53 22.62 -14.26 12.40
CA VAL A 53 22.59 -14.94 13.70
C VAL A 53 23.31 -14.10 14.77
N ASN A 54 24.33 -13.35 14.37
CA ASN A 54 25.15 -12.56 15.29
C ASN A 54 24.56 -11.17 15.56
N ASP A 55 23.73 -10.66 14.66
CA ASP A 55 23.06 -9.37 14.78
C ASP A 55 21.56 -9.51 14.44
N PRO A 56 20.67 -9.41 15.45
CA PRO A 56 19.21 -9.44 15.24
C PRO A 56 18.67 -8.33 14.33
N HIS A 57 19.43 -7.24 14.15
CA HIS A 57 19.12 -6.10 13.26
C HIS A 57 19.98 -6.09 11.98
N PHE A 58 20.56 -7.24 11.63
CA PHE A 58 21.44 -7.34 10.46
C PHE A 58 20.76 -6.86 9.18
N PHE A 59 19.51 -7.27 8.95
CA PHE A 59 18.73 -6.79 7.80
C PHE A 59 18.05 -5.49 8.14
N LYS A 60 18.29 -4.45 7.35
CA LYS A 60 17.73 -3.11 7.58
C LYS A 60 16.82 -2.66 6.45
N ARG A 61 17.00 -3.25 5.26
CA ARG A 61 16.41 -2.76 4.02
C ARG A 61 15.81 -3.89 3.20
N VAL A 62 14.78 -3.57 2.44
CA VAL A 62 14.23 -4.45 1.42
C VAL A 62 14.14 -3.70 0.09
N LYS A 63 14.61 -4.35 -0.98
CA LYS A 63 14.49 -3.86 -2.35
C LYS A 63 13.43 -4.71 -3.06
N VAL A 64 12.34 -4.10 -3.51
CA VAL A 64 11.23 -4.82 -4.17
C VAL A 64 11.19 -4.46 -5.64
N SER A 65 11.20 -5.47 -6.51
CA SER A 65 11.05 -5.24 -7.95
C SER A 65 9.65 -4.69 -8.25
N ALA A 66 9.54 -3.79 -9.24
CA ALA A 66 8.25 -3.27 -9.67
C ALA A 66 7.29 -4.37 -10.12
N LEU A 67 7.81 -5.45 -10.72
CA LEU A 67 7.04 -6.63 -11.10
C LEU A 67 6.46 -7.35 -9.87
N ALA A 68 7.28 -7.61 -8.85
CA ALA A 68 6.84 -8.26 -7.62
C ALA A 68 5.79 -7.40 -6.91
N LEU A 69 6.03 -6.09 -6.80
CA LEU A 69 5.08 -5.13 -6.23
C LEU A 69 3.73 -5.20 -6.94
N LEU A 70 3.73 -5.13 -8.28
CA LEU A 70 2.50 -5.18 -9.07
C LEU A 70 1.74 -6.49 -8.86
N LYS A 71 2.44 -7.63 -8.82
CA LYS A 71 1.80 -8.94 -8.54
C LYS A 71 1.18 -9.01 -7.15
N MET A 72 1.90 -8.55 -6.12
CA MET A 72 1.38 -8.51 -4.74
C MET A 72 0.14 -7.63 -4.65
N VAL A 73 0.17 -6.45 -5.27
CA VAL A 73 -0.94 -5.50 -5.27
C VAL A 73 -2.16 -6.03 -6.03
N VAL A 74 -1.95 -6.64 -7.20
CA VAL A 74 -3.03 -7.27 -7.98
C VAL A 74 -3.67 -8.42 -7.19
N HIS A 75 -2.85 -9.24 -6.53
CA HIS A 75 -3.34 -10.33 -5.70
C HIS A 75 -4.13 -9.80 -4.48
N ALA A 76 -3.58 -8.84 -3.74
CA ALA A 76 -4.27 -8.20 -2.62
C ALA A 76 -5.62 -7.60 -3.03
N ARG A 77 -5.67 -6.93 -4.19
CA ARG A 77 -6.93 -6.39 -4.73
C ARG A 77 -7.92 -7.48 -5.12
N SER A 78 -7.45 -8.62 -5.65
CA SER A 78 -8.33 -9.75 -5.99
C SER A 78 -8.96 -10.41 -4.77
N GLY A 79 -8.33 -10.31 -3.60
CA GLY A 79 -8.87 -10.76 -2.32
C GLY A 79 -10.05 -9.92 -1.80
N GLY A 80 -10.26 -8.70 -2.31
CA GLY A 80 -11.37 -7.85 -1.85
C GLY A 80 -11.29 -7.57 -0.35
N THR A 81 -12.22 -8.14 0.42
CA THR A 81 -12.30 -7.99 1.89
C THR A 81 -11.66 -9.13 2.68
N ILE A 82 -11.14 -10.17 2.01
CA ILE A 82 -10.46 -11.29 2.68
C ILE A 82 -8.95 -11.12 2.65
N GLU A 83 -8.28 -11.62 3.68
CA GLU A 83 -6.82 -11.65 3.74
C GLU A 83 -6.29 -12.71 2.78
N VAL A 84 -5.38 -12.32 1.91
CA VAL A 84 -4.67 -13.23 1.00
C VAL A 84 -3.20 -13.26 1.36
N MET A 85 -2.50 -14.34 1.01
CA MET A 85 -1.07 -14.45 1.24
C MET A 85 -0.32 -15.08 0.07
N GLY A 86 0.98 -14.81 0.00
CA GLY A 86 1.84 -15.40 -1.00
C GLY A 86 3.31 -15.39 -0.58
N LEU A 87 4.17 -15.82 -1.48
CA LEU A 87 5.60 -15.89 -1.26
C LEU A 87 6.36 -14.93 -2.15
N MET A 88 7.51 -14.50 -1.63
CA MET A 88 8.46 -13.64 -2.31
C MET A 88 9.71 -14.45 -2.64
N GLN A 89 10.16 -14.35 -3.88
CA GLN A 89 11.39 -14.97 -4.37
C GLN A 89 12.45 -13.91 -4.64
N GLY A 90 13.68 -14.25 -4.33
CA GLY A 90 14.80 -13.35 -4.58
C GLY A 90 16.09 -13.83 -3.97
N LYS A 91 16.87 -12.88 -3.46
CA LYS A 91 18.21 -13.11 -2.92
C LYS A 91 18.54 -12.12 -1.81
N THR A 92 19.67 -12.32 -1.16
CA THR A 92 20.21 -11.42 -0.15
C THR A 92 21.48 -10.75 -0.63
N ASP A 93 21.64 -9.48 -0.35
CA ASP A 93 22.82 -8.69 -0.70
C ASP A 93 23.19 -7.77 0.47
N GLY A 94 24.22 -8.15 1.22
CA GLY A 94 24.60 -7.46 2.46
C GLY A 94 23.45 -7.45 3.49
N ASP A 95 23.12 -6.26 3.99
CA ASP A 95 22.03 -5.98 4.93
C ASP A 95 20.65 -5.83 4.26
N ALA A 96 20.56 -6.11 2.95
CA ALA A 96 19.33 -5.95 2.17
C ALA A 96 18.76 -7.28 1.69
N ILE A 97 17.44 -7.42 1.78
CA ILE A 97 16.68 -8.49 1.12
C ILE A 97 16.22 -7.94 -0.24
N ILE A 98 16.51 -8.67 -1.32
CA ILE A 98 16.10 -8.30 -2.68
C ILE A 98 14.98 -9.23 -3.10
N VAL A 99 13.79 -8.68 -3.30
CA VAL A 99 12.61 -9.37 -3.83
C VAL A 99 12.57 -9.17 -5.34
N MET A 100 12.81 -10.25 -6.08
CA MET A 100 12.84 -10.27 -7.54
C MET A 100 11.46 -10.58 -8.13
N ASP A 101 10.73 -11.51 -7.51
CA ASP A 101 9.39 -11.90 -7.93
C ASP A 101 8.50 -12.25 -6.72
N ALA A 102 7.19 -12.29 -6.93
CA ALA A 102 6.22 -12.74 -5.95
C ALA A 102 5.15 -13.61 -6.61
N PHE A 103 4.61 -14.57 -5.87
CA PHE A 103 3.53 -15.44 -6.34
C PHE A 103 2.51 -15.70 -5.24
N ALA A 104 1.24 -15.80 -5.65
CA ALA A 104 0.13 -16.10 -4.77
C ALA A 104 0.18 -17.56 -4.32
N LEU A 105 -0.13 -17.80 -3.05
CA LEU A 105 -0.45 -19.14 -2.58
C LEU A 105 -1.97 -19.34 -2.64
N PRO A 106 -2.47 -20.54 -2.94
CA PRO A 106 -3.90 -20.84 -3.02
C PRO A 106 -4.49 -21.00 -1.60
N VAL A 107 -4.33 -19.98 -0.78
CA VAL A 107 -4.76 -19.97 0.62
C VAL A 107 -5.51 -18.67 0.90
N GLU A 108 -6.69 -18.82 1.46
CA GLU A 108 -7.51 -17.72 1.95
C GLU A 108 -7.33 -17.66 3.47
N GLY A 109 -6.87 -16.52 3.96
CA GLY A 109 -6.72 -16.25 5.39
C GLY A 109 -8.02 -15.73 5.99
N THR A 110 -8.33 -16.17 7.21
CA THR A 110 -9.21 -15.40 8.08
C THR A 110 -8.34 -14.73 9.15
N GLU A 111 -8.74 -13.54 9.61
CA GLU A 111 -8.00 -12.68 10.55
C GLU A 111 -7.40 -13.41 11.78
N THR A 112 -7.99 -14.54 12.20
CA THR A 112 -7.55 -15.33 13.35
C THR A 112 -6.94 -16.69 13.00
N ARG A 113 -7.00 -17.12 11.75
CA ARG A 113 -6.52 -18.44 11.30
C ARG A 113 -6.03 -18.39 9.87
N VAL A 114 -4.72 -18.55 9.73
CA VAL A 114 -4.08 -18.95 8.48
C VAL A 114 -3.94 -20.47 8.51
N ASN A 115 -4.81 -21.19 7.82
CA ASN A 115 -4.66 -22.62 7.64
C ASN A 115 -3.95 -22.85 6.30
N ALA A 116 -2.64 -22.66 6.27
CA ALA A 116 -1.83 -23.14 5.17
C ALA A 116 -1.83 -24.68 5.24
N GLN A 117 -2.86 -25.29 4.64
CA GLN A 117 -3.03 -26.73 4.56
C GLN A 117 -1.84 -27.37 3.80
N ALA A 118 -1.72 -28.70 3.85
CA ALA A 118 -0.66 -29.45 3.16
C ALA A 118 -0.48 -29.02 1.68
N ASP A 119 -1.59 -28.67 1.03
CA ASP A 119 -1.68 -28.18 -0.35
C ASP A 119 -0.79 -26.95 -0.62
N ALA A 120 -0.64 -26.05 0.36
CA ALA A 120 0.23 -24.89 0.21
C ALA A 120 1.71 -25.31 0.18
N TYR A 121 2.12 -26.26 1.02
CA TYR A 121 3.49 -26.78 1.03
C TYR A 121 3.81 -27.56 -0.25
N GLU A 122 2.89 -28.37 -0.75
CA GLU A 122 3.05 -29.08 -2.03
C GLU A 122 3.21 -28.08 -3.19
N TYR A 123 2.31 -27.09 -3.27
CA TYR A 123 2.40 -26.03 -4.28
C TYR A 123 3.73 -25.27 -4.20
N MET A 124 4.24 -24.99 -2.99
CA MET A 124 5.52 -24.33 -2.81
C MET A 124 6.69 -25.12 -3.39
N VAL A 125 6.73 -26.43 -3.15
CA VAL A 125 7.80 -27.31 -3.64
C VAL A 125 7.73 -27.40 -5.16
N ASP A 126 6.55 -27.65 -5.72
CA ASP A 126 6.34 -27.80 -7.16
C ASP A 126 6.63 -26.49 -7.90
N TYR A 127 6.17 -25.36 -7.39
CA TYR A 127 6.42 -24.04 -7.97
C TYR A 127 7.91 -23.67 -7.91
N SER A 128 8.60 -23.99 -6.80
CA SER A 128 10.05 -23.77 -6.69
C SER A 128 10.83 -24.65 -7.67
N GLN A 129 10.46 -25.92 -7.83
CA GLN A 129 11.11 -26.82 -8.80
C GLN A 129 10.88 -26.38 -10.24
N THR A 130 9.64 -26.01 -10.58
CA THR A 130 9.27 -25.52 -11.91
C THR A 130 10.04 -24.25 -12.28
N ASN A 131 10.17 -23.32 -11.33
CA ASN A 131 10.97 -22.11 -11.52
C ASN A 131 12.44 -22.41 -11.79
N LYS A 132 13.04 -23.35 -11.04
CA LYS A 132 14.42 -23.77 -11.28
C LYS A 132 14.60 -24.37 -12.68
N GLN A 133 13.64 -25.17 -13.14
CA GLN A 133 13.63 -25.72 -14.51
C GLN A 133 13.50 -24.62 -15.57
N ALA A 134 12.77 -23.55 -15.27
CA ALA A 134 12.62 -22.36 -16.13
C ALA A 134 13.81 -21.38 -16.04
N GLY A 135 14.89 -21.72 -15.33
CA GLY A 135 16.08 -20.89 -15.19
C GLY A 135 15.97 -19.78 -14.14
N ARG A 136 14.93 -19.79 -13.30
CA ARG A 136 14.79 -18.89 -12.14
C ARG A 136 15.42 -19.55 -10.91
N LEU A 137 16.62 -19.12 -10.58
CA LEU A 137 17.47 -19.73 -9.56
C LEU A 137 17.20 -19.16 -8.16
N GLU A 138 16.45 -18.06 -8.06
CA GLU A 138 16.11 -17.39 -6.83
C GLU A 138 15.25 -18.26 -5.91
N ASN A 139 15.64 -18.30 -4.63
CA ASN A 139 14.91 -19.01 -3.60
C ASN A 139 13.88 -18.10 -2.92
N VAL A 140 13.01 -18.69 -2.11
CA VAL A 140 12.06 -17.94 -1.29
C VAL A 140 12.83 -17.13 -0.24
N VAL A 141 12.56 -15.82 -0.18
CA VAL A 141 13.19 -14.88 0.77
C VAL A 141 12.21 -14.38 1.83
N GLY A 142 10.91 -14.59 1.64
CA GLY A 142 9.89 -14.20 2.60
C GLY A 142 8.48 -14.51 2.11
N TRP A 143 7.50 -14.03 2.87
CA TRP A 143 6.07 -14.15 2.57
C TRP A 143 5.43 -12.78 2.71
N TYR A 144 4.32 -12.57 1.99
CA TYR A 144 3.51 -11.35 2.06
C TYR A 144 2.05 -11.72 2.32
N HIS A 145 1.28 -10.79 2.86
CA HIS A 145 -0.16 -10.92 2.99
C HIS A 145 -0.83 -9.54 2.94
N SER A 146 -2.15 -9.52 2.74
CA SER A 146 -2.96 -8.30 2.79
C SER A 146 -3.70 -8.18 4.12
N HIS A 147 -3.91 -6.94 4.57
CA HIS A 147 -4.84 -6.58 5.63
C HIS A 147 -5.91 -5.64 5.07
N PRO A 148 -7.01 -6.18 4.50
CA PRO A 148 -8.05 -5.33 3.97
C PRO A 148 -8.77 -4.58 5.10
N GLY A 149 -9.01 -3.28 4.93
CA GLY A 149 -9.81 -2.52 5.90
C GLY A 149 -9.03 -1.76 6.97
N TYR A 150 -7.73 -2.03 7.16
CA TYR A 150 -6.88 -1.27 8.08
C TYR A 150 -5.39 -1.43 7.74
N GLY A 151 -4.72 -0.31 7.55
CA GLY A 151 -3.33 -0.28 7.09
C GLY A 151 -3.21 -0.32 5.57
N CYS A 152 -2.07 -0.86 5.12
CA CYS A 152 -1.51 -0.75 3.78
C CYS A 152 -2.50 -0.95 2.62
N TRP A 153 -3.05 0.18 2.10
CA TRP A 153 -3.97 0.21 0.97
C TRP A 153 -3.39 0.98 -0.23
N LEU A 154 -4.00 0.80 -1.41
CA LEU A 154 -3.78 1.67 -2.58
C LEU A 154 -4.55 2.98 -2.40
N SER A 155 -3.93 3.96 -1.77
CA SER A 155 -4.48 5.32 -1.66
C SER A 155 -3.97 6.17 -2.83
N ALA A 156 -4.88 6.56 -3.73
CA ALA A 156 -4.64 7.58 -4.75
C ALA A 156 -3.36 7.41 -5.61
N GLY A 157 -2.92 6.18 -5.88
CA GLY A 157 -1.73 5.88 -6.70
C GLY A 157 -0.48 5.50 -5.89
N LYS A 158 -0.47 5.80 -4.58
CA LYS A 158 0.54 5.32 -3.64
C LYS A 158 0.19 3.93 -3.12
N VAL A 159 1.13 3.00 -3.26
CA VAL A 159 1.08 1.68 -2.62
C VAL A 159 1.57 1.86 -1.20
N GLU A 160 0.66 1.79 -0.23
CA GLU A 160 1.09 1.58 1.14
C GLU A 160 1.50 0.11 1.30
N ILE A 161 2.72 -0.13 1.75
CA ILE A 161 3.25 -1.47 2.05
C ILE A 161 4.25 -1.33 3.18
N GLY A 162 4.25 -2.29 4.10
CA GLY A 162 5.21 -2.40 5.20
C GLY A 162 6.03 -3.67 5.08
N ALA A 163 7.30 -3.61 5.48
CA ALA A 163 8.17 -4.77 5.55
C ALA A 163 8.67 -4.90 6.98
N PHE A 164 8.47 -6.09 7.57
CA PHE A 164 8.75 -6.32 8.98
C PHE A 164 9.52 -7.61 9.17
N ARG A 165 10.37 -7.64 10.20
CA ARG A 165 11.07 -8.85 10.63
C ARG A 165 10.95 -8.99 12.13
N THR A 166 10.58 -10.18 12.57
CA THR A 166 10.46 -10.52 13.99
C THR A 166 11.84 -10.70 14.62
N TYR A 167 11.97 -10.30 15.88
CA TYR A 167 13.15 -10.62 16.67
C TYR A 167 13.23 -12.12 16.98
N PRO A 168 14.43 -12.67 17.19
CA PRO A 168 14.60 -14.01 17.71
C PRO A 168 13.94 -14.19 19.09
N GLU A 169 13.53 -15.41 19.39
CA GLU A 169 12.94 -15.74 20.68
C GLU A 169 13.89 -15.37 21.84
N GLY A 170 13.36 -14.66 22.83
CA GLY A 170 14.14 -14.19 23.98
C GLY A 170 14.90 -12.87 23.78
N TYR A 171 14.91 -12.29 22.58
CA TYR A 171 15.58 -11.01 22.34
C TYR A 171 14.76 -9.81 22.86
N LYS A 172 15.44 -9.04 23.73
CA LYS A 172 15.13 -7.71 24.27
C LYS A 172 15.44 -6.54 23.33
N PRO A 173 14.55 -5.95 22.50
CA PRO A 173 14.94 -4.70 21.83
C PRO A 173 15.23 -3.61 22.88
N ALA A 174 16.17 -2.71 22.55
CA ALA A 174 16.31 -1.46 23.30
C ALA A 174 14.98 -0.69 23.21
N ASP A 175 14.68 0.19 24.17
CA ASP A 175 13.49 1.06 24.10
C ASP A 175 13.65 2.07 22.93
N ASP A 176 13.50 1.57 21.71
CA ASP A 176 13.40 2.37 20.51
C ASP A 176 12.02 3.04 20.45
N PRO A 177 11.95 4.26 19.89
CA PRO A 177 10.68 4.94 19.69
C PRO A 177 9.77 4.07 18.81
N VAL A 178 8.54 3.90 19.28
CA VAL A 178 7.49 3.15 18.57
C VAL A 178 7.33 3.72 17.16
N SER A 179 7.21 2.81 16.18
CA SER A 179 7.03 3.08 14.75
C SER A 179 5.92 4.10 14.45
N GLU A 180 5.98 4.64 13.23
CA GLU A 180 5.09 5.65 12.66
C GLU A 180 3.60 5.36 12.98
N TYR A 181 2.87 6.38 13.44
CA TYR A 181 1.46 6.23 13.82
C TYR A 181 0.61 5.77 12.62
N GLN A 182 -0.09 4.66 12.81
CA GLN A 182 -1.07 4.16 11.85
C GLN A 182 -2.45 4.14 12.50
N THR A 183 -3.47 4.46 11.69
CA THR A 183 -4.87 4.36 12.11
C THR A 183 -5.24 2.88 12.22
N ILE A 184 -5.37 2.39 13.44
CA ILE A 184 -5.72 1.00 13.75
C ILE A 184 -7.16 0.97 14.29
N PRO A 185 -8.03 0.08 13.76
CA PRO A 185 -9.38 -0.14 14.28
C PRO A 185 -9.38 -0.55 15.74
N LEU A 186 -10.45 -0.20 16.46
CA LEU A 186 -10.58 -0.51 17.89
C LEU A 186 -10.46 -2.01 18.20
N ASN A 187 -11.03 -2.86 17.35
CA ASN A 187 -11.01 -4.31 17.55
C ASN A 187 -9.59 -4.92 17.44
N LYS A 188 -8.59 -4.17 16.98
CA LYS A 188 -7.22 -4.67 16.74
C LYS A 188 -6.15 -3.94 17.54
N ILE A 189 -6.52 -2.86 18.24
CA ILE A 189 -5.54 -2.01 18.93
C ILE A 189 -4.85 -2.73 20.10
N GLU A 190 -5.56 -3.65 20.77
CA GLU A 190 -5.03 -4.44 21.88
C GLU A 190 -3.96 -5.41 21.39
N ASP A 191 -4.26 -6.21 20.35
CA ASP A 191 -3.31 -7.16 19.76
C ASP A 191 -2.10 -6.45 19.14
N PHE A 192 -2.32 -5.32 18.46
CA PHE A 192 -1.23 -4.52 17.91
C PHE A 192 -0.31 -3.99 19.02
N GLY A 193 -0.87 -3.49 20.12
CA GLY A 193 -0.10 -2.95 21.25
C GLY A 193 0.75 -3.99 21.98
N VAL A 194 0.32 -5.26 22.01
CA VAL A 194 1.06 -6.36 22.66
C VAL A 194 2.24 -6.83 21.82
N HIS A 195 2.09 -6.87 20.49
CA HIS A 195 3.09 -7.44 19.59
C HIS A 195 3.99 -6.43 18.88
N CYS A 196 3.71 -5.13 18.95
CA CYS A 196 4.48 -4.09 18.24
C CYS A 196 5.97 -4.02 18.59
N LYS A 197 6.38 -4.55 19.75
CA LYS A 197 7.80 -4.63 20.17
C LYS A 197 8.50 -5.92 19.74
N GLN A 198 7.79 -6.86 19.09
CA GLN A 198 8.33 -8.17 18.71
C GLN A 198 8.92 -8.18 17.29
N TYR A 199 8.76 -7.10 16.54
CA TYR A 199 9.28 -6.93 15.21
C TYR A 199 9.81 -5.51 15.01
N TYR A 200 10.59 -5.33 13.95
CA TYR A 200 11.04 -4.02 13.50
C TYR A 200 10.76 -3.84 12.01
N SER A 201 10.61 -2.58 11.58
CA SER A 201 10.39 -2.23 10.18
C SER A 201 11.69 -2.21 9.39
N LEU A 202 11.63 -2.64 8.14
CA LEU A 202 12.71 -2.50 7.17
C LEU A 202 12.39 -1.38 6.19
N ASP A 203 13.41 -0.63 5.79
CA ASP A 203 13.25 0.43 4.80
C ASP A 203 13.00 -0.19 3.42
N ILE A 204 11.84 0.13 2.84
CA ILE A 204 11.44 -0.36 1.53
C ILE A 204 11.97 0.58 0.45
N THR A 205 12.58 -0.01 -0.57
CA THR A 205 12.97 0.70 -1.79
C THR A 205 12.53 -0.12 -2.99
N TYR A 206 12.26 0.55 -4.12
CA TYR A 206 11.80 -0.12 -5.33
C TYR A 206 12.84 -0.01 -6.45
N PHE A 207 12.84 -1.01 -7.33
CA PHE A 207 13.67 -1.01 -8.52
C PHE A 207 12.93 -1.65 -9.70
N LYS A 208 13.33 -1.29 -10.92
CA LYS A 208 12.79 -1.86 -12.16
C LYS A 208 13.92 -2.05 -13.16
N SER A 209 13.82 -3.07 -14.02
CA SER A 209 14.79 -3.23 -15.12
C SER A 209 14.50 -2.24 -16.26
N SER A 210 15.43 -2.15 -17.20
CA SER A 210 15.22 -1.44 -18.46
C SER A 210 14.05 -2.03 -19.27
N LEU A 211 13.92 -3.35 -19.28
CA LEU A 211 12.81 -4.05 -19.93
C LEU A 211 11.48 -3.81 -19.20
N ASP A 212 11.46 -3.84 -17.87
CA ASP A 212 10.26 -3.54 -17.08
C ASP A 212 9.78 -2.12 -17.33
N SER A 213 10.71 -1.16 -17.43
CA SER A 213 10.38 0.22 -17.79
C SER A 213 9.65 0.27 -19.13
N HIS A 214 10.18 -0.43 -20.14
CA HIS A 214 9.54 -0.47 -21.46
C HIS A 214 8.16 -1.17 -21.45
N LEU A 215 8.03 -2.26 -20.69
CA LEU A 215 6.75 -2.98 -20.56
C LEU A 215 5.71 -2.14 -19.82
N LEU A 216 6.09 -1.42 -18.77
CA LEU A 216 5.21 -0.50 -18.05
C LEU A 216 4.76 0.64 -18.95
N ASP A 217 5.64 1.22 -19.78
CA ASP A 217 5.27 2.23 -20.77
C ASP A 217 4.17 1.71 -21.74
N LEU A 218 4.36 0.48 -22.26
CA LEU A 218 3.41 -0.17 -23.17
C LEU A 218 2.07 -0.47 -22.50
N LEU A 219 2.09 -0.99 -21.27
CA LEU A 219 0.88 -1.22 -20.48
C LEU A 219 0.13 0.09 -20.25
N TRP A 220 0.84 1.14 -19.87
CA TRP A 220 0.22 2.41 -19.54
C TRP A 220 -0.47 3.06 -20.75
N ASN A 221 0.07 2.90 -21.95
CA ASN A 221 -0.59 3.30 -23.20
C ASN A 221 -1.94 2.62 -23.45
N LYS A 222 -2.18 1.45 -22.87
CA LYS A 222 -3.46 0.72 -22.95
C LYS A 222 -4.38 0.97 -21.75
N TYR A 223 -3.82 1.19 -20.57
CA TYR A 223 -4.57 1.23 -19.31
C TYR A 223 -4.93 2.63 -18.78
N TRP A 224 -4.40 3.71 -19.38
CA TRP A 224 -4.70 5.08 -18.92
C TRP A 224 -6.20 5.42 -18.87
N VAL A 225 -7.01 4.84 -19.76
CA VAL A 225 -8.47 5.03 -19.78
C VAL A 225 -9.12 4.50 -18.50
N ASN A 226 -8.60 3.41 -17.93
CA ASN A 226 -9.11 2.84 -16.68
C ASN A 226 -8.81 3.77 -15.50
N THR A 227 -7.64 4.39 -15.48
CA THR A 227 -7.28 5.40 -14.47
C THR A 227 -8.25 6.58 -14.52
N LEU A 228 -8.56 7.09 -15.71
CA LEU A 228 -9.50 8.21 -15.88
C LEU A 228 -10.97 7.83 -15.62
N SER A 229 -11.38 6.60 -15.88
CA SER A 229 -12.77 6.16 -15.65
C SER A 229 -13.03 5.67 -14.22
N SER A 230 -12.00 5.34 -13.45
CA SER A 230 -12.13 4.84 -12.07
C SER A 230 -12.71 5.89 -11.12
N SER A 231 -13.64 5.51 -10.23
CA SER A 231 -14.15 6.41 -9.18
C SER A 231 -13.76 5.88 -7.81
N PRO A 232 -12.74 6.45 -7.14
CA PRO A 232 -12.35 6.02 -5.80
C PRO A 232 -13.50 6.13 -4.78
N LEU A 233 -14.41 7.10 -4.96
CA LEU A 233 -15.58 7.31 -4.10
C LEU A 233 -16.57 6.14 -4.15
N LEU A 234 -16.72 5.50 -5.32
CA LEU A 234 -17.61 4.36 -5.48
C LEU A 234 -16.88 3.04 -5.21
N GLY A 235 -15.63 2.93 -5.66
CA GLY A 235 -14.84 1.71 -5.53
C GLY A 235 -14.50 1.35 -4.09
N ASN A 236 -14.39 2.35 -3.20
CA ASN A 236 -14.01 2.16 -1.80
C ASN A 236 -15.14 2.56 -0.82
N ALA A 237 -16.39 2.64 -1.27
CA ALA A 237 -17.49 3.16 -0.46
C ALA A 237 -17.69 2.39 0.85
N ASP A 238 -17.68 1.05 0.79
CA ASP A 238 -17.86 0.19 1.96
C ASP A 238 -16.70 0.33 2.96
N TYR A 239 -15.48 0.47 2.46
CA TYR A 239 -14.29 0.72 3.28
C TYR A 239 -14.42 2.04 4.07
N VAL A 240 -14.80 3.11 3.38
CA VAL A 240 -14.98 4.43 4.00
C VAL A 240 -16.11 4.40 5.03
N ALA A 241 -17.22 3.72 4.73
CA ALA A 241 -18.31 3.55 5.69
C ALA A 241 -17.84 2.82 6.95
N GLY A 242 -17.02 1.76 6.79
CA GLY A 242 -16.39 1.06 7.92
C GLY A 242 -15.48 1.95 8.76
N GLN A 243 -14.62 2.76 8.11
CA GLN A 243 -13.74 3.72 8.80
C GLN A 243 -14.52 4.79 9.57
N ILE A 244 -15.64 5.28 9.03
CA ILE A 244 -16.52 6.23 9.72
C ILE A 244 -17.20 5.57 10.93
N SER A 245 -17.62 4.30 10.80
CA SER A 245 -18.19 3.54 11.92
C SER A 245 -17.17 3.36 13.05
N ASP A 246 -15.95 2.93 12.73
CA ASP A 246 -14.86 2.77 13.72
C ASP A 246 -14.51 4.12 14.41
N LEU A 247 -14.50 5.21 13.64
CA LEU A 247 -14.28 6.55 14.19
C LEU A 247 -15.38 6.96 15.18
N ALA A 248 -16.64 6.61 14.90
CA ALA A 248 -17.77 6.88 15.80
C ALA A 248 -17.62 6.08 17.11
N ASP A 249 -17.26 4.81 17.03
CA ASP A 249 -17.01 3.97 18.20
C ASP A 249 -15.85 4.52 19.05
N LYS A 250 -14.76 4.99 18.40
CA LYS A 250 -13.62 5.64 19.09
C LYS A 250 -14.04 6.90 19.84
N LEU A 251 -14.90 7.71 19.23
CA LEU A 251 -15.43 8.94 19.85
C LEU A 251 -16.28 8.62 21.09
N GLU A 252 -17.17 7.65 21.01
CA GLU A 252 -18.02 7.24 22.15
C GLU A 252 -17.20 6.70 23.33
N HIS A 253 -16.14 5.92 23.04
CA HIS A 253 -15.20 5.45 24.06
C HIS A 253 -14.44 6.62 24.72
N ALA A 254 -13.96 7.58 23.93
CA ALA A 254 -13.24 8.74 24.46
C ALA A 254 -14.16 9.63 25.32
N GLU A 255 -15.41 9.83 24.91
CA GLU A 255 -16.42 10.56 25.69
C GLU A 255 -16.69 9.86 27.03
N SER A 256 -16.88 8.55 27.01
CA SER A 256 -17.10 7.74 28.21
C SER A 256 -15.94 7.87 29.21
N GLN A 257 -14.69 7.84 28.76
CA GLN A 257 -13.52 8.04 29.63
C GLN A 257 -13.46 9.43 30.25
N LEU A 258 -13.76 10.47 29.47
CA LEU A 258 -13.79 11.85 29.96
C LEU A 258 -14.91 12.09 30.98
N ALA A 259 -16.07 11.43 30.80
CA ALA A 259 -17.17 11.49 31.75
C ALA A 259 -16.80 10.87 33.12
N HIS A 260 -16.11 9.72 33.12
CA HIS A 260 -15.65 9.06 34.36
C HIS A 260 -14.54 9.83 35.09
N SER A 261 -13.67 10.54 34.36
CA SER A 261 -12.59 11.35 34.96
C SER A 261 -13.10 12.56 35.75
N ARG A 262 -14.34 13.01 35.52
CA ARG A 262 -14.96 14.16 36.21
C ARG A 262 -15.48 13.85 37.63
N ILE A 263 -15.45 12.59 38.07
CA ILE A 263 -16.05 12.14 39.33
C ILE A 263 -15.00 11.85 40.44
N ALA A 264 -13.69 11.84 40.13
CA ALA A 264 -12.64 11.62 41.13
C ALA A 264 -12.30 12.91 41.91
N PRO A 265 -12.30 12.91 43.26
CA PRO A 265 -11.96 14.09 44.05
C PRO A 265 -10.46 14.44 43.91
N PHE A 266 -10.19 15.73 43.84
CA PHE A 266 -8.89 16.39 43.76
C PHE A 266 -7.94 16.04 44.94
N ILE A 267 -7.31 14.86 44.96
CA ILE A 267 -6.17 14.60 45.86
C ILE A 267 -5.17 13.64 45.20
N ALA A 268 -4.30 14.14 44.32
CA ALA A 268 -2.97 13.55 44.07
C ALA A 268 -2.06 14.53 43.30
N PRO A 269 -0.76 14.65 43.64
CA PRO A 269 0.15 15.52 42.93
C PRO A 269 0.49 14.94 41.55
N GLN A 270 0.47 15.83 40.56
CA GLN A 270 0.64 15.55 39.15
C GLN A 270 2.11 15.19 38.85
N GLN A 271 2.45 13.90 38.91
CA GLN A 271 3.64 13.42 38.20
C GLN A 271 3.39 13.64 36.71
N ARG A 272 4.18 14.51 36.08
CA ARG A 272 4.22 14.70 34.63
C ARG A 272 4.61 13.36 33.99
N LYS A 273 3.61 12.54 33.68
CA LYS A 273 3.74 11.47 32.69
C LYS A 273 4.15 12.15 31.39
N LYS A 274 5.22 11.62 30.77
CA LYS A 274 5.65 11.92 29.39
C LYS A 274 4.43 12.15 28.50
N GLU A 275 4.49 13.13 27.61
CA GLU A 275 3.46 13.52 26.64
C GLU A 275 3.01 12.32 25.78
N GLU A 276 2.17 11.45 26.34
CA GLU A 276 1.38 10.50 25.59
C GLU A 276 0.26 11.29 24.93
N GLU A 277 0.21 11.22 23.62
CA GLU A 277 -0.77 11.95 22.84
C GLU A 277 -2.20 11.60 23.26
N SER A 278 -3.03 12.62 23.48
CA SER A 278 -4.43 12.47 23.87
C SER A 278 -5.19 11.57 22.88
N GLN A 279 -6.05 10.68 23.40
CA GLN A 279 -6.93 9.85 22.58
C GLN A 279 -7.76 10.68 21.59
N LEU A 280 -8.20 11.88 22.01
CA LEU A 280 -8.94 12.80 21.14
C LEU A 280 -8.07 13.34 19.99
N ALA A 281 -6.78 13.53 20.20
CA ALA A 281 -5.86 13.97 19.15
C ALA A 281 -5.65 12.86 18.10
N LYS A 282 -5.55 11.59 18.53
CA LYS A 282 -5.53 10.43 17.63
C LYS A 282 -6.80 10.35 16.77
N ILE A 283 -7.96 10.47 17.39
CA ILE A 283 -9.26 10.51 16.70
C ILE A 283 -9.33 11.67 15.70
N THR A 284 -8.81 12.84 16.09
CA THR A 284 -8.76 14.00 15.19
C THR A 284 -7.91 13.69 13.95
N ARG A 285 -6.76 13.00 14.10
CA ARG A 285 -5.95 12.57 12.94
C ARG A 285 -6.67 11.55 12.07
N ASP A 286 -7.30 10.55 12.67
CA ASP A 286 -8.09 9.54 11.94
C ASP A 286 -9.20 10.22 11.11
N SER A 287 -9.93 11.17 11.72
CA SER A 287 -10.98 11.95 11.03
C SER A 287 -10.44 12.82 9.89
N ALA A 288 -9.27 13.44 10.08
CA ALA A 288 -8.63 14.25 9.07
C ALA A 288 -8.17 13.39 7.88
N LYS A 289 -7.60 12.21 8.15
CA LYS A 289 -7.18 11.26 7.10
C LYS A 289 -8.37 10.86 6.21
N ILE A 290 -9.48 10.43 6.81
CA ILE A 290 -10.70 10.05 6.08
C ILE A 290 -11.20 11.22 5.23
N THR A 291 -11.23 12.43 5.80
CA THR A 291 -11.69 13.64 5.10
C THR A 291 -10.83 13.94 3.88
N VAL A 292 -9.50 13.90 4.01
CA VAL A 292 -8.58 14.16 2.90
C VAL A 292 -8.77 13.15 1.77
N GLU A 293 -8.95 11.86 2.08
CA GLU A 293 -9.22 10.83 1.07
C GLU A 293 -10.53 11.09 0.30
N GLN A 294 -11.60 11.51 1.00
CA GLN A 294 -12.87 11.86 0.34
C GLN A 294 -12.75 13.10 -0.54
N VAL A 295 -12.01 14.11 -0.07
CA VAL A 295 -11.75 15.33 -0.86
C VAL A 295 -10.96 14.99 -2.12
N HIS A 296 -9.93 14.14 -2.05
CA HIS A 296 -9.20 13.68 -3.24
C HIS A 296 -10.12 12.93 -4.23
N GLY A 297 -11.00 12.06 -3.73
CA GLY A 297 -11.99 11.37 -4.56
C GLY A 297 -12.95 12.33 -5.27
N LEU A 298 -13.44 13.35 -4.56
CA LEU A 298 -14.31 14.40 -5.12
C LEU A 298 -13.58 15.28 -6.13
N MET A 299 -12.34 15.70 -5.83
CA MET A 299 -11.50 16.46 -6.76
C MET A 299 -11.35 15.71 -8.08
N SER A 300 -11.12 14.39 -8.04
CA SER A 300 -11.06 13.55 -9.24
C SER A 300 -12.36 13.61 -10.07
N GLN A 301 -13.53 13.60 -9.42
CA GLN A 301 -14.81 13.71 -10.13
C GLN A 301 -15.02 15.10 -10.73
N VAL A 302 -14.70 16.16 -9.98
CA VAL A 302 -14.82 17.54 -10.46
C VAL A 302 -13.92 17.78 -11.67
N ILE A 303 -12.67 17.29 -11.62
CA ILE A 303 -11.74 17.38 -12.76
C ILE A 303 -12.32 16.67 -13.99
N LYS A 304 -12.89 15.47 -13.82
CA LYS A 304 -13.52 14.73 -14.94
C LYS A 304 -14.72 15.46 -15.51
N ASP A 305 -15.57 16.02 -14.65
CA ASP A 305 -16.75 16.78 -15.08
C ASP A 305 -16.33 18.01 -15.90
N ILE A 306 -15.33 18.76 -15.42
CA ILE A 306 -14.76 19.90 -16.15
C ILE A 306 -14.18 19.46 -17.51
N LEU A 307 -13.42 18.37 -17.54
CA LEU A 307 -12.75 17.91 -18.75
C LEU A 307 -13.72 17.35 -19.80
N PHE A 308 -14.75 16.61 -19.39
CA PHE A 308 -15.58 15.83 -20.31
C PHE A 308 -17.00 16.37 -20.49
N ASN A 309 -17.57 17.03 -19.48
CA ASN A 309 -18.98 17.46 -19.49
C ASN A 309 -19.13 18.97 -19.71
N SER A 310 -18.25 19.81 -19.16
CA SER A 310 -18.33 21.27 -19.28
C SER A 310 -18.07 21.78 -20.70
N VAL A 311 -17.30 21.05 -21.52
CA VAL A 311 -17.03 21.39 -22.93
C VAL A 311 -18.30 21.32 -23.81
N ARG A 312 -19.33 20.57 -23.40
CA ARG A 312 -20.60 20.49 -24.14
C ARG A 312 -21.55 21.65 -23.84
N GLN A 313 -21.40 22.33 -22.70
CA GLN A 313 -22.30 23.43 -22.32
C GLN A 313 -21.96 24.72 -23.06
N SER A 314 -20.70 24.95 -23.42
CA SER A 314 -20.25 26.12 -24.20
C SER A 314 -20.59 26.05 -25.69
N ASN A 315 -20.94 24.87 -26.22
CA ASN A 315 -21.24 24.64 -27.64
C ASN A 315 -22.73 24.43 -27.95
N LYS A 316 -23.65 24.70 -27.01
CA LYS A 316 -25.07 24.79 -27.39
C LYS A 316 -25.26 26.05 -28.24
N PRO A 317 -25.70 25.94 -29.51
CA PRO A 317 -26.10 27.13 -30.24
C PRO A 317 -27.25 27.78 -29.46
N GLN A 318 -27.14 29.08 -29.21
CA GLN A 318 -28.28 29.87 -28.76
C GLN A 318 -29.38 29.68 -29.81
N THR A 319 -30.38 28.85 -29.51
CA THR A 319 -31.65 28.91 -30.24
C THR A 319 -32.22 30.29 -29.98
N GLU A 320 -32.08 31.18 -30.97
CA GLU A 320 -32.75 32.48 -31.01
C GLU A 320 -34.24 32.26 -30.72
N SER A 321 -34.72 32.82 -29.62
CA SER A 321 -36.15 32.91 -29.35
C SER A 321 -36.73 34.03 -30.22
N SER A 322 -37.02 33.73 -31.49
CA SER A 322 -37.85 34.59 -32.35
C SER A 322 -39.26 34.02 -32.45
N GLY A 323 -39.99 34.08 -31.33
CA GLY A 323 -41.45 34.00 -31.35
C GLY A 323 -42.04 35.40 -31.61
N PRO A 324 -43.04 35.57 -32.49
CA PRO A 324 -43.59 36.88 -32.79
C PRO A 324 -44.36 37.44 -31.57
N GLU A 325 -44.14 38.71 -31.25
CA GLU A 325 -44.90 39.44 -30.23
C GLU A 325 -46.40 39.49 -30.58
N PRO A 326 -47.31 39.43 -29.58
CA PRO A 326 -48.74 39.54 -29.82
C PRO A 326 -49.11 41.00 -30.13
N MET A 327 -49.85 41.22 -31.22
CA MET A 327 -50.47 42.50 -31.50
C MET A 327 -51.47 42.84 -30.39
N VAL A 328 -51.27 43.97 -29.73
CA VAL A 328 -52.25 44.58 -28.84
C VAL A 328 -53.20 45.43 -29.70
N GLU A 329 -54.47 45.04 -29.77
CA GLU A 329 -55.55 45.89 -30.30
C GLU A 329 -55.83 47.03 -29.31
N SER A 330 -55.76 48.27 -29.80
CA SER A 330 -56.63 49.40 -29.41
C SER A 330 -56.51 50.53 -30.44
#